data_AF-A0A7C3AHU0-F1
#
_entry.id   AF-A0A7C3AHU0-F1
#
_cell.length_a   1.000
_cell.length_b   1.000
_cell.length_c   1.000
_cell.angle_alpha   90.00
_cell.angle_beta   90.00
_cell.angle_gamma   90.00
#
_symmetry.space_group_name_H-M   'P 1'
#
loop_
_entity.id
_entity.type
_entity.pdbx_description
1 polymer ?
#
loop_
_entity_poly.entity_id
_entity_poly.type
_entity_poly.pdbx_seq_one_letter_code
_entity_poly.pdbx_strand_id
1 'polypeptide(L)'
;MSEEDREIHELLVDYADGLRDGCLPNFLKSLTRAEARAMADSPEFREATEMVRILNEVGFSDRMESPNVGLFISRVDACIGSRMKKGEASTRRNRGSEPRSRIDVRGKTEEKI
;
A
#
# COMPACT_ATOMS: atom_id res chain seq x y z
N MET A 1 6.78 2.79 30.96
CA MET A 1 7.65 1.76 30.36
C MET A 1 8.33 2.47 29.22
N SER A 2 9.58 2.92 29.37
CA SER A 2 10.34 3.31 28.18
C SER A 2 10.53 2.03 27.40
N GLU A 3 9.92 1.91 26.22
CA GLU A 3 10.40 0.94 25.24
C GLU A 3 11.84 1.36 24.96
N GLU A 4 12.78 0.63 25.55
CA GLU A 4 14.18 0.75 25.18
C GLU A 4 14.25 0.33 23.70
N ASP A 5 14.86 1.17 22.87
CA ASP A 5 15.07 0.84 21.45
C ASP A 5 15.81 -0.50 21.38
N ARG A 6 15.38 -1.38 20.45
CA ARG A 6 16.00 -2.70 20.30
C ARG A 6 17.48 -2.56 19.95
N GLU A 7 18.27 -3.50 20.46
CA GLU A 7 19.68 -3.55 20.13
C GLU A 7 19.92 -4.04 18.70
N ILE A 8 21.09 -3.70 18.13
CA ILE A 8 21.47 -4.09 16.75
C ILE A 8 21.34 -5.60 16.49
N HIS A 9 21.67 -6.43 17.48
CA HIS A 9 21.59 -7.88 17.34
C HIS A 9 20.14 -8.40 17.34
N GLU A 10 19.24 -7.78 18.12
CA GLU A 10 17.81 -8.08 18.12
C GLU A 10 17.17 -7.68 16.79
N LEU A 11 17.55 -6.50 16.26
CA LEU A 11 17.13 -6.05 14.94
C LEU A 11 17.60 -6.99 13.82
N LEU A 12 18.76 -7.64 13.97
CA LEU A 12 19.23 -8.64 13.01
C LEU A 12 18.40 -9.93 13.05
N VAL A 13 18.01 -10.38 14.24
CA VAL A 13 17.14 -11.55 14.41
C VAL A 13 15.78 -11.28 13.77
N ASP A 14 15.16 -10.15 14.11
CA ASP A 14 13.87 -9.74 13.54
C ASP A 14 13.94 -9.57 12.02
N TYR A 15 15.05 -9.02 11.51
CA TYR A 15 15.29 -8.92 10.07
C TYR A 15 15.38 -10.30 9.41
N ALA A 16 16.10 -11.24 10.01
CA ALA A 16 16.26 -12.60 9.47
C ALA A 16 14.94 -13.37 9.47
N ASP A 17 14.15 -13.29 10.56
CA ASP A 17 12.81 -13.86 10.62
C ASP A 17 11.88 -13.22 9.59
N GLY A 18 11.90 -11.89 9.48
CA GLY A 18 11.14 -11.16 8.47
C GLY A 18 11.50 -11.56 7.05
N LEU A 19 12.77 -11.82 6.78
CA LEU A 19 13.24 -12.28 5.48
C LEU A 19 12.81 -13.72 5.18
N ARG A 20 12.98 -14.64 6.14
CA ARG A 20 12.57 -16.06 6.03
C ARG A 20 11.07 -16.19 5.78
N ASP A 21 10.27 -15.42 6.52
CA ASP A 21 8.81 -15.52 6.50
C ASP A 21 8.17 -14.67 5.40
N GLY A 22 8.97 -13.98 4.57
CA GLY A 22 8.50 -13.10 3.51
C GLY A 22 7.75 -11.86 4.02
N CYS A 23 7.92 -11.50 5.29
CA CYS A 23 7.24 -10.40 5.96
C CYS A 23 8.16 -9.22 6.30
N LEU A 24 9.30 -9.11 5.63
CA LEU A 24 10.28 -8.02 5.80
C LEU A 24 9.65 -6.60 5.80
N PRO A 25 8.62 -6.28 4.98
CA PRO A 25 7.96 -4.98 5.07
C PRO A 25 7.31 -4.68 6.43
N ASN A 26 6.90 -5.69 7.20
CA ASN A 26 6.34 -5.51 8.53
C ASN A 26 7.45 -5.18 9.55
N PHE A 27 8.59 -5.88 9.49
CA PHE A 27 9.77 -5.54 10.27
C PHE A 27 10.21 -4.08 10.01
N LEU A 28 10.34 -3.69 8.74
CA LEU A 28 10.77 -2.33 8.39
C LEU A 28 9.79 -1.24 8.89
N LYS A 29 8.49 -1.57 9.00
CA LYS A 29 7.47 -0.66 9.55
C LYS A 29 7.47 -0.61 11.08
N SER A 30 7.99 -1.63 11.76
CA SER A 30 8.06 -1.64 13.23
C SER A 30 9.24 -0.83 13.77
N LEU A 31 10.19 -0.45 12.91
CA LEU A 31 11.36 0.32 13.30
C LEU A 31 10.99 1.72 13.81
N THR A 32 11.57 2.08 14.96
CA THR A 32 11.63 3.48 15.38
C THR A 32 12.65 4.23 14.50
N ARG A 33 12.60 5.56 14.54
CA ARG A 33 13.55 6.39 13.79
C ARG A 33 14.98 6.24 14.32
N ALA A 34 15.12 5.95 15.62
CA ALA A 34 16.42 5.72 16.25
C ALA A 34 16.99 4.36 15.81
N GLU A 35 16.19 3.30 15.88
CA GLU A 35 16.56 1.96 15.39
C GLU A 35 16.95 1.97 13.92
N ALA A 36 16.12 2.59 13.06
CA ALA A 36 16.40 2.69 11.63
C ALA A 36 17.73 3.42 11.34
N ARG A 37 18.06 4.43 12.15
CA ARG A 37 19.32 5.16 12.03
C ARG A 37 20.50 4.33 12.53
N ALA A 38 20.37 3.67 13.67
CA ALA A 38 21.39 2.78 14.21
C ALA A 38 21.72 1.65 13.23
N MET A 39 20.71 1.05 12.59
CA MET A 39 20.89 0.05 11.53
C MET A 39 21.63 0.60 10.32
N ALA A 40 21.29 1.82 9.87
CA ALA A 40 21.92 2.44 8.71
C ALA A 40 23.39 2.79 8.96
N ASP A 41 23.71 3.20 10.18
CA ASP A 41 25.04 3.64 10.60
C ASP A 41 25.94 2.48 11.08
N SER A 42 25.41 1.28 11.33
CA SER A 42 26.18 0.10 11.76
C SER A 42 26.72 -0.70 10.57
N PRO A 43 28.06 -0.78 10.40
CA PRO A 43 28.69 -1.67 9.41
C PRO A 43 28.39 -3.15 9.69
N GLU A 44 28.40 -3.55 10.96
CA GLU A 44 28.17 -4.93 11.39
C GLU A 44 26.78 -5.40 10.99
N PHE A 45 25.76 -4.54 11.15
CA PHE A 45 24.40 -4.82 10.70
C PHE A 45 24.36 -5.04 9.18
N ARG A 46 25.04 -4.18 8.41
CA ARG A 46 25.06 -4.28 6.94
C ARG A 46 25.73 -5.56 6.45
N GLU A 47 26.88 -5.91 7.01
CA GLU A 47 27.59 -7.15 6.66
C GLU A 47 26.78 -8.39 7.04
N ALA A 48 26.19 -8.40 8.24
CA ALA A 48 25.36 -9.52 8.70
C ALA A 48 24.10 -9.69 7.83
N THR A 49 23.43 -8.60 7.45
CA THR A 49 22.24 -8.67 6.59
C THR A 49 22.55 -9.16 5.19
N GLU A 50 23.75 -8.92 4.65
CA GLU A 50 24.21 -9.49 3.39
C GLU A 50 24.37 -11.01 3.49
N MET A 51 25.04 -11.49 4.55
CA MET A 51 25.18 -12.92 4.83
C MET A 51 23.81 -13.61 5.00
N VAL A 52 22.89 -13.00 5.74
CA VAL A 52 21.53 -13.51 5.93
C VAL A 52 20.77 -13.58 4.60
N ARG A 53 20.93 -12.61 3.70
CA ARG A 53 20.32 -12.67 2.36
C ARG A 53 20.87 -13.82 1.53
N ILE A 54 22.18 -13.98 1.47
CA ILE A 54 22.82 -15.08 0.73
C ILE A 54 22.34 -16.43 1.27
N LEU A 55 22.33 -16.61 2.59
CA LEU A 55 21.85 -17.85 3.22
C LEU A 55 20.37 -18.10 2.95
N ASN A 56 19.54 -17.06 2.97
CA ASN A 56 18.14 -17.16 2.64
C ASN A 56 17.95 -17.56 1.16
N GLU A 57 18.66 -16.93 0.24
CA GLU A 57 18.62 -17.29 -1.19
C GLU A 57 19.05 -18.74 -1.43
N VAL A 58 20.13 -19.20 -0.80
CA VAL A 58 20.58 -20.60 -0.89
C VAL A 58 19.53 -21.54 -0.32
N GLY A 59 18.98 -21.25 0.87
CA GLY A 59 17.98 -22.09 1.53
C GLY A 59 16.64 -22.18 0.80
N PHE A 60 16.32 -21.18 -0.04
CA PHE A 60 15.10 -21.15 -0.85
C PHE A 60 15.35 -21.34 -2.35
N SER A 61 16.59 -21.60 -2.78
CA SER A 61 16.96 -21.77 -4.19
C SER A 61 16.21 -22.92 -4.86
N ASP A 62 16.03 -24.05 -4.16
CA ASP A 62 15.25 -25.21 -4.62
C ASP A 62 13.73 -24.96 -4.62
N ARG A 63 13.25 -23.90 -3.96
CA ARG A 63 11.83 -23.54 -3.83
C ARG A 63 11.42 -22.34 -4.68
N MET A 64 12.29 -21.84 -5.56
CA MET A 64 11.89 -20.81 -6.52
C MET A 64 10.99 -21.41 -7.60
N GLU A 65 9.70 -21.60 -7.28
CA GLU A 65 8.67 -21.61 -8.31
C GLU A 65 8.84 -20.30 -9.09
N SER A 66 9.10 -20.40 -10.39
CA SER A 66 9.25 -19.24 -11.26
C SER A 66 8.09 -18.28 -11.00
N PRO A 67 8.34 -16.99 -10.69
CA PRO A 67 7.28 -16.06 -10.37
C PRO A 67 6.23 -16.10 -11.48
N ASN A 68 4.97 -16.33 -11.12
CA ASN A 68 3.90 -16.43 -12.10
C ASN A 68 3.60 -15.02 -12.64
N VAL A 69 4.30 -14.67 -13.72
CA VAL A 69 4.18 -13.38 -14.42
C VAL A 69 2.74 -13.13 -14.85
N GLY A 70 1.98 -14.18 -15.19
CA GLY A 70 0.56 -14.08 -15.57
C GLY A 70 -0.34 -13.56 -14.43
N LEU A 71 -0.10 -13.98 -13.19
CA LEU A 71 -0.81 -13.46 -12.01
C LEU A 71 -0.44 -11.99 -11.74
N PHE A 72 0.82 -11.63 -11.90
CA PHE A 72 1.26 -10.23 -11.76
C PHE A 72 0.58 -9.32 -12.78
N ILE A 73 0.61 -9.69 -14.07
CA ILE A 73 -0.04 -8.94 -15.15
C ILE A 73 -1.54 -8.80 -14.86
N SER A 74 -2.22 -9.90 -14.51
CA SER A 74 -3.65 -9.90 -14.19
C SER A 74 -4.00 -8.94 -13.04
N ARG A 75 -3.14 -8.83 -12.02
CA ARG A 75 -3.34 -7.94 -10.88
C ARG A 75 -3.14 -6.48 -11.25
N VAL A 76 -2.14 -6.19 -12.09
CA VAL A 76 -1.88 -4.86 -12.64
C VAL A 76 -3.06 -4.41 -13.49
N ASP A 77 -3.53 -5.26 -14.42
CA ASP A 77 -4.68 -4.97 -15.27
C ASP A 77 -5.95 -4.73 -14.46
N ALA A 78 -6.19 -5.53 -13.43
CA ALA A 78 -7.31 -5.32 -12.51
C ALA A 78 -7.20 -3.98 -11.75
N CYS A 79 -6.00 -3.59 -11.32
CA CYS A 79 -5.76 -2.29 -10.68
C CYS A 79 -5.97 -1.12 -11.65
N ILE A 80 -5.49 -1.22 -12.89
CA ILE A 80 -5.69 -0.21 -13.94
C ILE A 80 -7.19 -0.07 -14.22
N GLY A 81 -7.88 -1.18 -14.48
CA GLY A 81 -9.33 -1.19 -14.72
C GLY A 81 -10.13 -0.62 -13.55
N SER A 82 -9.76 -0.92 -12.31
CA SER A 82 -10.38 -0.34 -11.11
C SER A 82 -10.20 1.18 -11.03
N ARG A 83 -9.00 1.68 -11.34
CA ARG A 83 -8.72 3.14 -11.38
C ARG A 83 -9.50 3.84 -12.49
N MET A 84 -9.60 3.23 -13.68
CA MET A 84 -10.39 3.78 -14.79
C MET A 84 -11.87 3.88 -14.39
N LYS A 85 -12.44 2.80 -13.84
CA LYS A 85 -13.83 2.81 -13.32
C LYS A 85 -14.05 3.84 -12.22
N LYS A 86 -13.07 4.05 -11.33
CA LYS A 86 -13.13 5.06 -10.26
C LYS A 86 -13.05 6.49 -10.83
N GLY A 87 -12.26 6.70 -11.87
CA GLY A 87 -12.21 7.97 -12.62
C GLY A 87 -13.55 8.29 -13.29
N GLU A 88 -14.16 7.30 -13.94
CA GLU A 88 -15.48 7.45 -14.58
C GLU A 88 -16.59 7.73 -13.57
N ALA A 89 -16.58 7.03 -12.42
CA ALA A 89 -17.54 7.24 -11.33
C ALA A 89 -17.43 8.65 -10.70
N SER A 90 -16.23 9.22 -10.65
CA SER A 90 -15.98 10.61 -10.21
C SER A 90 -16.66 11.63 -11.14
N THR A 91 -16.64 11.41 -12.45
CA THR A 91 -17.29 12.29 -13.45
C THR A 91 -18.82 12.20 -13.43
N ARG A 92 -19.39 11.05 -13.05
CA ARG A 92 -20.86 10.84 -13.11
C ARG A 92 -21.61 11.50 -11.95
N ARG A 93 -20.93 11.91 -10.87
CA ARG A 93 -21.56 12.47 -9.67
C ARG A 93 -21.85 13.98 -9.73
N ASN A 94 -21.50 14.67 -10.84
CA ASN A 94 -21.62 16.12 -10.97
C ASN A 94 -22.67 16.61 -12.00
N ARG A 95 -23.64 15.76 -12.38
CA ARG A 95 -24.78 16.18 -13.21
C ARG A 95 -26.11 15.79 -12.56
N GLY A 96 -26.60 16.68 -11.71
CA GLY A 96 -27.89 16.62 -11.02
C GLY A 96 -27.70 17.32 -9.67
N SER A 97 -28.08 18.57 -9.49
CA SER A 97 -29.40 19.14 -9.75
C SER A 97 -29.34 20.68 -9.75
N GLU A 98 -29.67 21.31 -10.87
CA GLU A 98 -30.01 22.74 -10.89
C GLU A 98 -31.37 22.96 -10.20
N PRO A 99 -31.49 23.90 -9.25
CA PRO A 99 -32.78 24.24 -8.68
C PRO A 99 -33.57 25.05 -9.71
N ARG A 100 -34.66 24.46 -10.23
CA ARG A 100 -35.66 25.20 -11.01
C ARG A 100 -36.20 26.35 -10.15
N SER A 101 -35.79 27.58 -10.47
CA SER A 101 -36.37 28.81 -9.93
C SER A 101 -37.85 28.87 -10.32
N ARG A 102 -38.73 28.88 -9.31
CA ARG A 102 -40.16 29.19 -9.47
C ARG A 102 -40.29 30.65 -9.90
N ILE A 103 -40.55 30.87 -11.19
CA ILE A 103 -41.12 32.12 -11.69
C ILE A 103 -42.63 31.96 -11.58
N ASP A 104 -43.23 32.57 -10.57
CA ASP A 104 -44.69 32.68 -10.42
C ASP A 104 -45.13 34.02 -11.02
N VAL A 105 -45.47 34.00 -12.32
CA VAL A 105 -46.08 35.15 -13.01
C VAL A 105 -47.58 34.91 -13.10
N ARG A 106 -48.25 35.44 -12.06
CA ARG A 106 -49.60 36.00 -12.02
C ARG A 106 -50.18 36.39 -13.39
N GLY A 107 -51.35 35.86 -13.75
CA GLY A 107 -52.14 36.44 -14.86
C GLY A 107 -53.33 35.61 -15.35
N LYS A 108 -54.49 35.77 -14.68
CA LYS A 108 -55.89 35.68 -15.15
C LYS A 108 -56.15 35.12 -16.58
N THR A 109 -57.00 34.09 -16.64
CA THR A 109 -58.28 34.10 -17.39
C THR A 109 -59.16 32.97 -16.87
N GLU A 110 -60.30 33.34 -16.26
CA GLU A 110 -61.41 32.44 -15.99
C GLU A 110 -62.16 32.19 -17.30
N GLU A 111 -62.39 30.92 -17.63
CA GLU A 111 -63.34 30.49 -18.65
C GLU A 111 -64.50 29.80 -17.92
N LYS A 112 -65.70 30.38 -18.00
CA LYS A 112 -66.96 29.71 -17.68
C LYS A 112 -67.97 29.99 -18.80
N ILE A 113 -68.27 28.91 -19.51
CA ILE A 113 -69.57 28.43 -20.03
C ILE A 113 -70.72 29.44 -19.92
#